data_AF-A0A924DX49-F1
#
_entry.id   AF-A0A924DX49-F1
#
_cell.length_a   1.000
_cell.length_b   1.000
_cell.length_c   1.000
_cell.angle_alpha   90.00
_cell.angle_beta   90.00
_cell.angle_gamma   90.00
#
_symmetry.space_group_name_H-M   'P 1'
#
loop_
_entity.id
_entity.type
_entity.pdbx_description
1 polymer ?
#
loop_
_entity_poly.entity_id
_entity_poly.type
_entity_poly.pdbx_seq_one_letter_code
_entity_poly.pdbx_strand_id
1 'polypeptide(L)' 'MPVFKLGEILVRKGYISAEAPQNALDKQAGQPPEARLPMGQIMLDGGLLSDAQLLECLDIQRKLAALPKPVV' A
#
# COMPACT_ATOMS: atom_id res chain seq x y z
N MET A 1 18.07 1.02 3.98
CA MET A 1 17.09 1.54 2.99
C MET A 1 15.71 1.50 3.60
N PRO A 2 14.83 2.48 3.33
CA PRO A 2 13.46 2.44 3.86
C PRO A 2 12.75 1.22 3.26
N VAL A 3 11.98 0.52 4.09
CA VAL A 3 11.07 -0.53 3.61
C VAL A 3 10.05 0.18 2.72
N PHE A 4 10.08 -0.05 1.40
CA PHE A 4 9.13 0.58 0.48
C PHE A 4 7.71 0.21 0.91
N LYS A 5 6.93 1.22 1.32
CA LYS A 5 5.54 1.03 1.71
C LYS A 5 4.70 0.81 0.45
N LEU A 6 3.67 -0.04 0.55
CA LEU A 6 2.75 -0.33 -0.56
C LEU A 6 2.24 0.95 -1.26
N GLY A 7 1.88 1.98 -0.48
CA GLY A 7 1.43 3.27 -1.00
C GLY A 7 2.46 3.97 -1.91
N GLU A 8 3.75 3.89 -1.59
CA GLU A 8 4.80 4.49 -2.44
C GLU A 8 4.97 3.74 -3.76
N ILE A 9 4.84 2.42 -3.73
CA ILE A 9 4.92 1.58 -4.93
C ILE A 9 3.74 1.92 -5.86
N LEU A 10 2.53 2.05 -5.31
CA LEU A 10 1.32 2.41 -6.05
C LEU A 10 1.44 3.80 -6.71
N VAL A 11 1.97 4.78 -6.00
CA VAL A 11 2.21 6.14 -6.54
C VAL A 11 3.27 6.12 -7.63
N ARG A 12 4.39 5.42 -7.42
CA ARG A 12 5.47 5.31 -8.42
C ARG A 12 5.04 4.61 -9.71
N LYS A 13 4.10 3.66 -9.60
CA LYS A 13 3.48 2.99 -10.75
C LYS A 13 2.45 3.87 -11.47
N GLY A 14 2.05 4.99 -10.87
CA GLY A 14 1.03 5.89 -11.43
C GLY A 14 -0.39 5.35 -11.29
N TYR A 15 -0.62 4.34 -10.45
CA TYR A 15 -1.97 3.78 -10.23
C TYR A 15 -2.85 4.70 -9.39
N ILE A 16 -2.24 5.48 -8.50
CA ILE A 16 -2.93 6.44 -7.63
C ILE A 16 -2.13 7.73 -7.49
N SER A 17 -2.80 8.81 -7.07
CA SER A 17 -2.15 10.06 -6.70
C SER A 17 -1.39 9.93 -5.37
N ALA A 18 -0.42 10.82 -5.14
CA ALA A 18 0.36 10.87 -3.90
C ALA A 18 -0.50 11.10 -2.63
N GLU A 19 -1.70 11.65 -2.79
CA GLU A 19 -2.64 11.94 -1.70
C GLU A 19 -3.51 10.73 -1.31
N ALA A 20 -3.74 9.82 -2.25
CA ALA A 20 -4.63 8.67 -2.04
C ALA A 20 -4.16 7.72 -0.90
N PRO A 21 -2.86 7.39 -0.74
CA PRO A 21 -2.40 6.59 0.39
C PRO A 21 -2.68 7.22 1.74
N GLN A 22 -2.51 8.55 1.85
CA GLN A 22 -2.73 9.26 3.10
C GLN A 22 -4.21 9.22 3.48
N ASN A 23 -5.10 9.50 2.52
CA ASN A 23 -6.54 9.42 2.71
C ASN A 23 -6.99 8.01 3.16
N ALA A 24 -6.38 6.95 2.61
CA ALA A 24 -6.69 5.58 2.99
C ALA A 24 -6.17 5.22 4.40
N LEU A 25 -5.02 5.76 4.80
CA LEU A 25 -4.49 5.61 6.17
C LEU A 25 -5.35 6.35 7.20
N ASP A 26 -5.83 7.55 6.87
CA ASP A 26 -6.70 8.32 7.76
C ASP A 26 -8.05 7.59 7.97
N LYS A 27 -8.61 7.02 6.89
CA LYS A 27 -9.79 6.14 6.97
C LYS A 27 -9.53 4.89 7.82
N GLN A 28 -8.37 4.26 7.67
CA GLN A 28 -7.99 3.10 8.48
C GLN A 28 -7.84 3.46 9.97
N ALA A 29 -7.23 4.61 10.27
CA ALA A 29 -7.01 5.08 11.64
C ALA A 29 -8.33 5.41 12.35
N GLY A 30 -9.32 5.91 11.61
CA GLY A 30 -10.67 6.15 12.12
C GLY A 30 -11.52 4.90 12.34
N GLN A 31 -11.09 3.72 11.88
CA GLN A 31 -11.82 2.47 12.09
C GLN A 31 -11.51 1.86 13.47
N PRO A 32 -12.53 1.30 14.16
CA PRO A 32 -12.31 0.56 15.39
C PRO A 32 -11.36 -0.63 15.14
N PRO A 33 -10.51 -0.99 16.10
CA PRO A 33 -9.49 -2.04 15.93
C PRO A 33 -10.05 -3.35 15.39
N GLU A 34 -11.22 -3.75 15.88
CA GLU A 34 -11.94 -4.97 15.50
C GLU A 34 -12.48 -4.96 14.06
N ALA A 35 -12.65 -3.78 13.45
CA ALA A 35 -13.13 -3.62 12.07
C ALA A 35 -12.09 -3.00 11.13
N ARG A 36 -10.84 -2.87 11.59
CA ARG A 36 -9.79 -2.16 10.84
C ARG A 36 -9.37 -2.96 9.61
N LEU A 37 -9.78 -2.47 8.44
CA LEU A 37 -9.40 -3.04 7.17
C LEU A 37 -7.97 -2.63 6.78
N PRO A 38 -7.22 -3.48 6.06
CA PRO A 38 -5.96 -3.09 5.46
C PRO A 38 -6.15 -1.93 4.48
N MET A 39 -5.19 -0.99 4.43
CA MET A 39 -5.23 0.14 3.49
C MET A 39 -5.43 -0.31 2.03
N GLY A 40 -4.80 -1.42 1.61
CA GLY A 40 -5.00 -1.99 0.28
C GLY A 40 -6.46 -2.39 0.01
N GLN A 41 -7.16 -2.94 1.01
CA GLN A 41 -8.58 -3.29 0.91
C GLN A 41 -9.46 -2.04 0.85
N ILE A 42 -9.18 -1.03 1.69
CA ILE A 42 -9.90 0.25 1.68
C ILE A 42 -9.80 0.93 0.31
N MET A 43 -8.64 0.82 -0.34
CA MET A 43 -8.42 1.38 -1.66
C MET A 43 -9.11 0.58 -2.78
N LEU A 44 -9.14 -0.75 -2.66
CA LEU A 44 -9.91 -1.64 -3.55
C LEU A 44 -11.41 -1.33 -3.47
N ASP A 45 -11.96 -1.35 -2.26
CA ASP A 45 -13.39 -1.09 -2.01
C ASP A 45 -13.79 0.33 -2.43
N GLY A 46 -12.86 1.27 -2.32
CA GLY A 46 -13.03 2.66 -2.77
C GLY A 46 -12.89 2.86 -4.29
N GLY A 47 -12.61 1.81 -5.07
CA GLY A 47 -12.42 1.89 -6.53
C GLY A 47 -11.15 2.64 -6.96
N LEU A 48 -10.20 2.85 -6.05
CA LEU A 48 -8.93 3.51 -6.33
C LEU A 48 -7.92 2.57 -6.98
N LEU A 49 -8.10 1.26 -6.80
CA LEU A 49 -7.23 0.21 -7.29
C LEU A 49 -8.07 -0.94 -7.83
N SER A 50 -7.55 -1.66 -8.82
CA SER A 50 -8.03 -3.01 -9.16
C SER A 50 -7.26 -4.08 -8.40
N ASP A 51 -7.84 -5.29 -8.30
CA ASP A 51 -7.18 -6.44 -7.67
C ASP A 51 -5.84 -6.74 -8.31
N ALA A 52 -5.76 -6.66 -9.65
CA ALA A 52 -4.55 -6.89 -10.41
C ALA A 52 -3.44 -5.88 -10.04
N GLN A 53 -3.79 -4.60 -9.90
CA GLN A 53 -2.84 -3.56 -9.50
C GLN A 53 -2.34 -3.77 -8.07
N LEU A 54 -3.25 -4.14 -7.15
CA LEU A 54 -2.88 -4.41 -5.77
C LEU A 54 -1.94 -5.62 -5.67
N LEU A 55 -2.28 -6.73 -6.34
CA LEU A 55 -1.47 -7.94 -6.38
C LEU A 55 -0.06 -7.68 -6.92
N GLU A 56 0.05 -6.97 -8.04
CA GLU A 56 1.36 -6.62 -8.61
C GLU A 56 2.21 -5.82 -7.62
N CYS A 57 1.63 -4.82 -6.96
CA CYS A 57 2.36 -4.00 -6.01
C CYS A 57 2.73 -4.74 -4.72
N LEU A 58 1.90 -5.68 -4.25
CA LEU A 58 2.23 -6.56 -3.13
C LEU A 58 3.40 -7.49 -3.47
N ASP A 59 3.45 -8.02 -4.69
CA ASP A 59 4.58 -8.85 -5.15
C ASP A 59 5.88 -8.05 -5.19
N ILE A 60 5.83 -6.80 -5.66
CA ILE A 60 6.98 -5.88 -5.64
C ILE A 60 7.42 -5.62 -4.20
N GLN A 61 6.47 -5.30 -3.31
CA GLN A 61 6.76 -5.04 -1.90
C GLN A 61 7.44 -6.24 -1.23
N ARG A 62 6.93 -7.45 -1.47
CA ARG A 62 7.48 -8.70 -0.94
C ARG A 62 8.90 -8.94 -1.44
N LYS A 63 9.16 -8.75 -2.74
CA LYS A 63 10.51 -8.88 -3.32
C LYS A 63 11.48 -7.88 -2.70
N LEU A 64 11.04 -6.64 -2.46
CA LEU A 64 11.86 -5.61 -1.83
C LEU A 64 12.13 -5.89 -0.34
N ALA A 65 11.16 -6.46 0.37
CA ALA A 65 11.33 -6.86 1.77
C ALA A 65 12.24 -8.08 1.95
N ALA A 66 12.29 -8.97 0.95
CA ALA A 66 13.16 -10.15 0.94
C ALA A 66 14.61 -9.85 0.55
N LEU A 67 14.92 -8.64 0.08
CA LEU A 67 16.30 -8.24 -0.20
C LEU A 67 17.08 -8.14 1.13
N PRO A 68 18.27 -8.75 1.23
CA PRO A 68 19.09 -8.65 2.43
C PRO A 68 19.40 -7.18 2.71
N LYS A 69 19.29 -6.77 3.98
CA LYS A 69 19.66 -5.42 4.40
C LYS A 69 21.11 -5.18 3.95
N PRO A 70 21.40 -4.10 3.21
CA PRO A 70 22.79 -3.73 2.97
C PRO A 70 23.45 -3.56 4.33
N VAL A 71 24.52 -4.33 4.56
CA VAL A 71 25.43 -4.12 5.69
C VAL A 71 26.10 -2.78 5.40
N VAL A 72 25.62 -1.72 6.03
CA VAL A 72 26.26 -0.40 6.05
C VAL A 72 27.01 -0.30 7.37
#